data_AF-A0A1J3JIV4-F1
#
_entry.id   AF-A0A1J3JIV4-F1
#
_cell.length_a   1.000
_cell.length_b   1.000
_cell.length_c   1.000
_cell.angle_alpha   90.00
_cell.angle_beta   90.00
_cell.angle_gamma   90.00
#
_symmetry.space_group_name_H-M   'P 1'
#
loop_
_entity.id
_entity.type
_entity.pdbx_description
1 polymer ?
#
loop_
_entity_poly.entity_id
_entity_poly.type
_entity_poly.pdbx_seq_one_letter_code
_entity_poly.pdbx_strand_id
1 'polypeptide(L)'
;EATTDVPLDLVPYLKIAMDGMRIPVTRFLESSKPDWILQDFAPYWLPPISRRLKCKTGFFSAFTAATLANLKPPGFDEYRTSPEDFLTPPKWVPFET
;
A
#
# COMPACT_ATOMS: atom_id res chain seq x y z
N GLU A 1 19.18 -4.38 -5.57
CA GLU A 1 19.17 -3.50 -4.40
C GLU A 1 17.93 -3.82 -3.59
N ALA A 2 18.10 -4.25 -2.35
CA ALA A 2 17.04 -4.60 -1.42
C ALA A 2 17.07 -3.66 -0.21
N THR A 3 15.93 -3.47 0.47
CA THR A 3 15.87 -2.64 1.68
C THR A 3 16.75 -3.17 2.81
N THR A 4 17.05 -4.46 2.81
CA THR A 4 17.98 -5.12 3.74
C THR A 4 19.45 -4.69 3.53
N ASP A 5 19.78 -4.15 2.36
CA ASP A 5 21.12 -3.66 2.06
C ASP A 5 21.39 -2.27 2.68
N VAL A 6 20.34 -1.63 3.22
CA VAL A 6 20.40 -0.28 3.81
C VAL A 6 20.46 -0.37 5.34
N PRO A 7 21.41 0.32 5.99
CA PRO A 7 21.43 0.44 7.45
C PRO A 7 20.08 0.90 8.03
N LEU A 8 19.65 0.32 9.14
CA LEU A 8 18.31 0.53 9.69
C LEU A 8 18.01 2.00 10.00
N ASP A 9 19.00 2.74 10.47
CA ASP A 9 18.94 4.18 10.75
C ASP A 9 18.71 5.02 9.48
N LEU A 10 19.03 4.49 8.30
CA LEU A 10 18.82 5.16 7.02
C LEU A 10 17.51 4.79 6.33
N VAL A 11 16.81 3.75 6.78
CA VAL A 11 15.50 3.32 6.23
C VAL A 11 14.46 4.47 6.18
N PRO A 12 14.37 5.40 7.15
CA PRO A 12 13.45 6.54 7.04
C PRO A 12 13.67 7.39 5.77
N TYR A 13 14.91 7.52 5.28
CA TYR A 13 15.20 8.28 4.06
C TYR A 13 14.68 7.59 2.81
N LEU A 14 14.55 6.26 2.79
CA LEU A 14 13.89 5.55 1.69
C LEU A 14 12.42 5.98 1.58
N LYS A 15 11.72 6.14 2.70
CA LYS A 15 10.32 6.63 2.71
C LYS A 15 10.24 8.06 2.16
N ILE A 16 11.16 8.94 2.58
CA ILE A 16 11.24 10.31 2.06
C ILE A 16 11.50 10.32 0.55
N ALA A 17 12.43 9.48 0.07
CA ALA A 17 12.72 9.35 -1.34
C ALA A 17 11.49 8.83 -2.13
N MET A 18 10.77 7.84 -1.59
CA MET A 18 9.52 7.32 -2.17
C MET A 18 8.45 8.42 -2.28
N ASP A 19 8.31 9.28 -1.28
CA ASP A 19 7.38 10.42 -1.33
C ASP A 19 7.83 11.48 -2.35
N GLY A 20 9.14 11.70 -2.45
CA GLY A 20 9.75 12.59 -3.46
C GLY A 20 9.47 12.17 -4.90
N MET A 21 9.20 10.87 -5.14
CA MET A 21 8.87 10.36 -6.47
C MET A 21 7.46 10.75 -6.97
N ARG A 22 6.60 11.33 -6.13
CA ARG A 22 5.23 11.68 -6.51
C ARG A 22 5.13 12.53 -7.78
N ILE A 23 5.94 13.59 -7.89
CA ILE A 23 5.92 14.51 -9.05
C ILE A 23 6.44 13.82 -10.32
N PRO A 24 7.65 13.21 -10.34
CA PRO A 24 8.16 12.58 -11.55
C PRO A 24 7.28 11.42 -12.01
N VAL A 25 6.75 10.60 -11.10
CA VAL A 25 5.81 9.52 -11.45
C VAL A 25 4.51 10.08 -12.02
N THR A 26 3.96 11.15 -11.46
CA THR A 26 2.75 11.80 -12.02
C THR A 26 2.98 12.22 -13.46
N ARG A 27 4.09 12.90 -13.75
CA ARG A 27 4.44 13.36 -15.10
C ARG A 27 4.65 12.19 -16.06
N PHE A 28 5.28 11.12 -15.59
CA PHE A 28 5.47 9.91 -16.37
C PHE A 28 4.13 9.24 -16.73
N LEU A 29 3.19 9.14 -15.80
CA LEU A 29 1.87 8.55 -16.06
C LEU A 29 1.05 9.41 -17.03
N GLU A 30 1.15 10.74 -16.92
CA GLU A 30 0.50 11.69 -17.84
C GLU A 30 1.03 11.58 -19.28
N SER A 31 2.33 11.32 -19.44
CA SER A 31 2.95 11.20 -20.77
C SER A 31 2.80 9.80 -21.38
N SER A 32 3.01 8.74 -20.59
CA SER A 32 3.01 7.35 -21.05
C SER A 32 1.61 6.78 -21.28
N LYS A 33 0.59 7.30 -20.57
CA LYS A 33 -0.82 6.88 -20.68
C LYS A 33 -1.01 5.35 -20.61
N PRO A 34 -0.56 4.70 -19.52
CA PRO A 34 -0.68 3.26 -19.41
C PRO A 34 -2.14 2.82 -19.26
N ASP A 35 -2.47 1.63 -19.77
CA ASP A 35 -3.79 1.02 -19.56
C ASP A 35 -4.00 0.59 -18.10
N TRP A 36 -2.92 0.14 -17.45
CA TRP A 36 -2.92 -0.38 -16.09
C TRP A 36 -1.73 0.12 -15.29
N ILE A 37 -1.97 0.37 -14.00
CA ILE A 37 -0.94 0.59 -12.99
C ILE A 37 -1.03 -0.56 -11.98
N LEU A 38 0.04 -1.34 -11.86
CA LEU A 38 0.23 -2.26 -10.74
C LEU A 38 0.96 -1.50 -9.64
N GLN A 39 0.37 -1.41 -8.46
CA GLN A 39 0.92 -0.64 -7.33
C GLN A 39 0.90 -1.47 -6.05
N ASP A 40 1.91 -1.31 -5.22
CA ASP A 40 1.96 -1.87 -3.87
C ASP A 40 1.46 -0.87 -2.81
N PHE A 41 1.74 -1.15 -1.54
CA PHE A 41 1.28 -0.35 -0.41
C PHE A 41 2.14 0.90 -0.14
N ALA A 42 3.35 1.00 -0.68
CA ALA A 42 4.29 2.06 -0.34
C ALA A 42 3.86 3.45 -0.88
N PRO A 43 3.45 3.62 -2.15
CA PRO A 43 3.09 4.93 -2.69
C PRO A 43 1.63 5.27 -2.36
N TYR A 44 1.34 5.57 -1.08
CA TYR A 44 -0.01 5.95 -0.63
C TYR A 44 -0.60 7.16 -1.39
N TRP A 45 0.25 7.97 -2.01
CA TRP A 45 -0.09 9.13 -2.82
C TRP A 45 -0.55 8.79 -4.26
N LEU A 46 -0.32 7.57 -4.74
CA LEU A 46 -0.59 7.16 -6.13
C LEU A 46 -2.08 6.92 -6.44
N PRO A 47 -2.90 6.30 -5.56
CA PRO A 47 -4.33 6.11 -5.81
C PRO A 47 -5.14 7.36 -6.22
N PRO A 48 -4.97 8.54 -5.60
CA PRO A 48 -5.67 9.75 -6.06
C PRO A 48 -5.18 10.24 -7.43
N ILE A 49 -3.91 9.99 -7.80
CA ILE A 49 -3.37 10.34 -9.12
C ILE A 49 -3.94 9.42 -10.20
N SER A 50 -3.89 8.10 -10.01
CA SER A 50 -4.42 7.13 -10.98
C SER A 50 -5.92 7.36 -11.22
N ARG A 51 -6.69 7.69 -10.17
CA ARG A 51 -8.11 8.07 -10.29
C ARG A 51 -8.31 9.32 -11.16
N ARG A 52 -7.50 10.37 -10.95
CA ARG A 52 -7.56 11.61 -11.76
C ARG A 52 -7.25 11.31 -13.23
N LEU A 53 -6.29 10.44 -13.49
CA LEU A 53 -5.88 10.03 -14.83
C LEU A 53 -6.81 8.98 -15.46
N LYS A 54 -7.85 8.52 -14.75
CA LYS A 54 -8.78 7.47 -15.18
C LYS A 54 -8.08 6.17 -15.61
N CYS A 55 -6.92 5.87 -15.00
CA CYS A 55 -6.16 4.66 -15.27
C CYS A 55 -6.65 3.51 -14.39
N LYS A 56 -6.71 2.29 -14.93
CA LYS A 56 -7.07 1.10 -14.15
C LYS A 56 -5.93 0.75 -13.21
N THR A 57 -6.25 0.30 -12.00
CA THR A 57 -5.25 -0.06 -11.00
C THR A 57 -5.44 -1.48 -10.50
N GLY A 58 -4.33 -2.21 -10.32
CA GLY A 58 -4.27 -3.46 -9.57
C GLY A 58 -3.36 -3.30 -8.35
N PHE A 59 -3.77 -3.88 -7.22
CA PHE A 59 -2.90 -3.95 -6.04
C PHE A 59 -1.99 -5.16 -6.15
N PHE A 60 -0.68 -4.93 -6.12
CA PHE A 60 0.34 -5.97 -6.09
C PHE A 60 0.94 -6.04 -4.70
N SER A 61 0.85 -7.20 -4.05
CA SER A 61 1.35 -7.38 -2.69
C SER A 61 2.46 -8.41 -2.62
N ALA A 62 3.52 -8.08 -1.88
CA ALA A 62 4.50 -9.05 -1.43
C ALA A 62 3.98 -9.89 -0.24
N PHE A 63 2.87 -9.49 0.38
CA PHE A 63 2.25 -10.21 1.49
C PHE A 63 1.17 -11.17 1.03
N THR A 64 0.93 -12.22 1.82
CA THR A 64 -0.16 -13.17 1.56
C THR A 64 -1.52 -12.53 1.81
N ALA A 65 -2.57 -13.10 1.21
CA ALA A 65 -3.94 -12.69 1.47
C ALA A 65 -4.31 -12.78 2.96
N ALA A 66 -3.82 -13.79 3.68
CA ALA A 66 -4.04 -13.95 5.12
C ALA A 66 -3.43 -12.80 5.94
N THR A 67 -2.22 -12.35 5.58
CA THR A 67 -1.58 -11.19 6.19
C THR A 67 -2.39 -9.91 5.92
N LEU A 68 -2.81 -9.69 4.67
CA LEU A 68 -3.58 -8.51 4.30
C LEU A 68 -4.97 -8.47 4.94
N ALA A 69 -5.61 -9.63 5.13
CA ALA A 69 -6.91 -9.72 5.78
C ALA A 69 -6.89 -9.18 7.23
N ASN A 70 -5.73 -9.20 7.88
CA ASN A 70 -5.53 -8.66 9.22
C ASN A 70 -5.27 -7.14 9.24
N LEU A 71 -5.03 -6.51 8.09
CA LEU A 71 -4.88 -5.06 8.03
C LEU A 71 -6.24 -4.37 8.09
N LYS A 72 -6.33 -3.33 8.91
CA LYS A 72 -7.54 -2.55 9.07
C LYS A 72 -7.89 -1.86 7.74
N PRO A 73 -9.08 -2.08 7.16
CA PRO A 73 -9.50 -1.39 5.95
C PRO A 73 -9.86 0.07 6.24
N PRO A 74 -9.85 0.94 5.20
CA PRO A 74 -10.36 2.30 5.32
C PRO A 74 -11.82 2.32 5.80
N GLY A 75 -12.16 3.26 6.69
CA GLY A 75 -13.52 3.42 7.22
C GLY A 75 -13.86 2.56 8.43
N PHE A 76 -12.92 1.75 8.92
CA PHE A 76 -13.05 1.03 10.19
C PHE A 76 -12.21 1.70 11.28
N ASP A 77 -12.75 1.73 12.50
CA ASP A 77 -12.00 2.07 13.70
C ASP A 77 -11.15 0.87 14.15
N GLU A 78 -9.95 1.15 14.67
CA GLU A 78 -9.14 0.09 15.24
C GLU A 78 -9.70 -0.25 16.62
N TYR A 79 -10.16 -1.49 16.77
CA TYR A 79 -10.73 -2.00 18.02
C TYR A 79 -9.77 -2.97 18.73
N ARG A 80 -8.74 -3.44 18.02
CA ARG A 80 -7.76 -4.39 18.54
C ARG A 80 -6.70 -3.61 19.29
N THR A 81 -6.54 -3.92 20.57
CA THR A 81 -5.68 -3.21 21.52
C THR A 81 -4.63 -4.12 22.13
N SER A 82 -4.81 -5.44 22.06
CA SER A 82 -3.82 -6.43 22.49
C SER A 82 -3.46 -7.41 21.37
N PRO A 83 -2.35 -8.17 21.49
CA PRO A 83 -1.99 -9.21 20.52
C PRO A 83 -3.06 -10.30 20.36
N GLU A 84 -3.78 -10.65 21.42
CA GLU A 84 -4.82 -11.68 21.41
C GLU A 84 -5.98 -11.31 20.49
N ASP A 85 -6.26 -10.02 20.33
CA ASP A 85 -7.32 -9.55 19.43
C ASP A 85 -7.04 -9.92 17.95
N PHE A 86 -5.77 -10.11 17.58
CA PHE A 86 -5.34 -10.52 16.23
C PHE A 86 -5.39 -12.05 16.03
N LEU A 87 -5.72 -12.82 17.07
CA LEU A 87 -5.90 -14.27 16.99
C LEU A 87 -7.34 -14.66 16.63
N THR A 88 -8.23 -13.68 16.48
CA THR A 88 -9.62 -13.88 16.09
C THR A 88 -9.88 -13.29 14.71
N PRO A 89 -10.82 -13.84 13.92
CA PRO A 89 -11.19 -13.25 12.64
C PRO A 89 -11.58 -11.77 12.79
N PRO A 90 -11.01 -10.87 11.97
CA PRO A 90 -11.30 -9.46 12.12
C PRO A 90 -12.74 -9.14 11.70
N LYS A 91 -13.36 -8.15 12.35
CA LYS A 91 -14.78 -7.79 12.15
C LYS A 91 -15.16 -7.43 10.70
N TRP A 92 -14.20 -7.10 9.85
CA TRP A 92 -14.42 -6.80 8.42
C TRP A 92 -14.33 -8.03 7.50
N VAL A 93 -14.12 -9.22 8.04
CA VAL A 93 -14.21 -10.50 7.31
C VAL A 93 -15.54 -11.15 7.72
N PRO A 94 -16.61 -10.99 6.93
CA PRO A 94 -17.97 -11.39 7.33
C PRO A 94 -18.30 -12.86 7.07
N PHE A 95 -17.36 -13.63 6.51
CA PHE A 95 -17.55 -15.02 6.11
C PHE A 95 -16.78 -15.96 7.01
N GLU A 96 -17.27 -17.19 7.17
CA GLU A 96 -16.57 -18.25 7.88
C GLU A 96 -15.32 -18.69 7.08
N THR A 97 -14.23 -18.93 7.80
CA THR A 97 -12.94 -19.41 7.27
C THR A 97 -12.66 -20.83 7.69
#